data_AF-A0A5E4RFE4-F1
#
_entry.id   AF-A0A5E4RFE4-F1
#
_cell.length_a   1.000
_cell.length_b   1.000
_cell.length_c   1.000
_cell.angle_alpha   90.00
_cell.angle_beta   90.00
_cell.angle_gamma   90.00
#
_symmetry.space_group_name_H-M   'P 1'
#
loop_
_entity.id
_entity.type
_entity.pdbx_description
1 polymer ?
#
loop_
_entity_poly.entity_id
_entity_poly.type
_entity_poly.pdbx_seq_one_letter_code
_entity_poly.pdbx_strand_id
1 'polypeptide(L)' 'MNRDLSSSAIATLKILGELGPSDTPPPVPAPVVTELLKRGYAAHAWHGGLVLTDSGWRRAAQRG' A
#
# COMPACT_ATOMS: atom_id res chain seq x y z
N MET A 1 -1.66 -4.14 -20.99
CA MET A 1 -1.64 -2.75 -20.46
C MET A 1 -0.84 -2.74 -19.16
N ASN A 2 0.45 -2.42 -19.23
CA ASN A 2 1.28 -2.17 -18.04
C ASN A 2 0.98 -0.75 -17.55
N ARG A 3 0.00 -0.60 -16.65
CA ARG A 3 -0.16 0.66 -15.93
C ARG A 3 0.83 0.63 -14.78
N ASP A 4 1.91 1.41 -14.86
CA ASP A 4 2.73 1.69 -13.68
C ASP A 4 1.83 2.26 -12.56
N LEU A 5 2.19 1.98 -11.30
CA LEU A 5 1.54 2.61 -10.15
C LEU A 5 1.76 4.12 -10.22
N SER A 6 0.74 4.92 -9.91
CA SER A 6 0.95 6.36 -9.75
C SER A 6 2.00 6.63 -8.67
N SER A 7 2.78 7.70 -8.81
CA SER A 7 3.84 8.06 -7.86
C SER A 7 3.32 8.18 -6.41
N SER A 8 2.06 8.60 -6.25
CA SER A 8 1.37 8.68 -4.96
C SER A 8 1.08 7.31 -4.33
N ALA A 9 0.80 6.29 -5.15
CA ALA A 9 0.60 4.91 -4.70
C ALA A 9 1.89 4.26 -4.23
N ILE A 10 3.00 4.60 -4.89
CA ILE A 10 4.34 4.16 -4.47
C ILE A 10 4.73 4.81 -3.14
N ALA A 11 4.54 6.12 -3.00
CA ALA A 11 4.79 6.83 -1.74
C ALA A 11 3.95 6.24 -0.59
N THR A 12 2.69 5.90 -0.87
CA THR A 12 1.79 5.25 0.09
C THR A 12 2.30 3.88 0.51
N LEU A 13 2.72 3.03 -0.44
CA LEU A 13 3.30 1.73 -0.13
C LEU A 13 4.54 1.84 0.75
N LYS A 14 5.38 2.85 0.49
CA LYS A 14 6.57 3.10 1.30
C LYS A 14 6.20 3.49 2.72
N ILE A 15 5.27 4.44 2.88
CA ILE A 15 4.78 4.86 4.20
C ILE A 15 4.17 3.67 4.95
N LEU A 16 3.33 2.87 4.30
CA LEU A 16 2.74 1.66 4.89
C LEU A 16 3.76 0.55 5.18
N GLY A 17 4.91 0.54 4.52
CA GLY A 17 5.99 -0.42 4.76
C GLY A 17 6.98 0.05 5.83
N GLU A 18 7.19 1.36 5.98
CA GLU A 18 8.04 1.94 7.03
C GLU A 18 7.31 2.03 8.37
N LEU A 19 5.98 2.20 8.32
CA LEU A 19 5.12 1.93 9.46
C LEU A 19 5.09 0.41 9.65
N GLY A 20 5.74 -0.09 10.70
CA GLY A 20 5.52 -1.46 11.16
C GLY A 20 4.06 -1.69 11.57
N PRO A 21 3.75 -2.64 12.47
CA PRO A 21 2.39 -2.85 12.98
C PRO A 21 1.97 -1.69 13.92
N SER A 22 1.95 -0.47 13.41
CA SER A 22 1.47 0.73 14.09
C SER A 22 -0.04 0.78 13.90
N ASP A 23 -0.75 0.93 15.02
CA ASP A 23 -2.22 0.82 15.14
C ASP A 23 -3.01 1.82 14.29
N THR A 24 -2.36 2.80 13.66
CA THR A 24 -3.02 3.84 12.86
C THR A 24 -2.29 4.06 11.54
N PRO A 25 -2.82 3.55 10.41
CA PRO A 25 -2.30 3.93 9.10
C PRO A 25 -2.56 5.44 8.88
N PRO A 26 -1.64 6.16 8.20
CA PRO A 26 -1.83 7.56 7.88
C PRO A 26 -3.05 7.72 6.95
N PRO A 27 -3.66 8.91 6.91
CA PRO A 27 -4.76 9.19 6.01
C PRO A 27 -4.25 9.11 4.55
N VAL A 28 -4.38 7.93 3.95
CA VAL A 28 -4.07 7.70 2.55
C VAL A 28 -5.27 8.13 1.72
N PRO A 29 -5.08 8.84 0.59
CA PRO A 29 -6.17 9.15 -0.33
C PRO A 29 -6.92 7.87 -0.75
N ALA A 30 -8.24 7.83 -0.57
CA ALA A 30 -9.11 6.74 -1.00
C ALA A 30 -8.87 6.20 -2.44
N PRO A 31 -8.59 7.04 -3.47
CA PRO A 31 -8.29 6.52 -4.81
C PRO A 31 -6.98 5.71 -4.86
N VAL A 32 -5.99 6.06 -4.05
CA VAL A 32 -4.71 5.37 -3.98
C VAL A 32 -4.87 4.01 -3.30
N VAL A 33 -5.58 3.97 -2.16
CA VAL A 33 -5.92 2.71 -1.47
C VAL A 33 -6.68 1.77 -2.41
N THR A 34 -7.67 2.31 -3.13
CA THR A 34 -8.45 1.55 -4.11
C THR A 34 -7.57 0.97 -5.22
N GLU A 35 -6.58 1.71 -5.70
CA GLU A 35 -5.63 1.21 -6.70
C GLU A 35 -4.74 0.09 -6.15
N LEU A 36 -4.24 0.25 -4.92
CA LEU A 36 -3.42 -0.77 -4.26
C LEU A 36 -4.20 -2.06 -4.00
N LEU A 37 -5.46 -1.96 -3.57
CA LEU A 37 -6.38 -3.09 -3.41
C LEU A 37 -6.64 -3.79 -4.76
N LYS A 38 -6.99 -3.03 -5.80
CA LYS A 38 -7.27 -3.58 -7.15
C LYS A 38 -6.08 -4.32 -7.75
N ARG A 39 -4.86 -3.88 -7.43
CA ARG A 39 -3.62 -4.48 -7.92
C ARG A 39 -3.08 -5.59 -7.01
N GLY A 40 -3.75 -5.85 -5.88
CA GLY A 40 -3.33 -6.87 -4.92
C GLY A 40 -2.05 -6.53 -4.15
N TYR A 41 -1.70 -5.23 -4.04
CA TYR A 41 -0.58 -4.77 -3.21
C TYR A 41 -0.98 -4.49 -1.76
N ALA A 42 -2.28 -4.31 -1.50
CA ALA A 42 -2.85 -4.17 -0.18
C ALA A 42 -4.11 -5.04 -0.04
N ALA A 43 -4.50 -5.33 1.19
CA ALA A 43 -5.72 -6.04 1.55
C ALA A 43 -6.35 -5.42 2.80
N HIS A 44 -7.66 -5.63 2.98
CA HIS A 44 -8.33 -5.27 4.24
C HIS A 44 -8.00 -6.30 5.31
N ALA A 45 -7.49 -5.82 6.44
CA ALA A 45 -7.37 -6.61 7.65
C ALA A 45 -8.75 -6.80 8.30
N TRP A 46 -8.87 -7.88 9.07
CA TRP A 46 -10.09 -8.22 9.80
C TRP A 46 -10.63 -7.08 10.68
N HIS A 47 -9.74 -6.23 11.22
CA HIS A 47 -10.09 -5.09 12.07
C HIS A 47 -10.40 -3.80 11.30
N GLY A 48 -10.58 -3.84 9.98
CA GLY A 48 -10.83 -2.64 9.16
C GLY A 48 -9.58 -1.83 8.83
N GLY A 49 -8.39 -2.30 9.22
CA GLY A 49 -7.11 -1.73 8.80
C GLY A 49 -6.73 -2.13 7.37
N LEU A 50 -5.77 -1.43 6.80
CA LEU A 50 -5.15 -1.81 5.53
C LEU A 50 -3.82 -2.50 5.81
N VAL A 51 -3.60 -3.69 5.24
CA VAL A 51 -2.33 -4.42 5.34
C VAL A 51 -1.72 -4.58 3.96
N LEU A 52 -0.39 -4.50 3.88
CA LEU A 52 0.33 -4.78 2.64
C LEU A 52 0.41 -6.28 2.41
N THR A 53 0.21 -6.69 1.16
CA THR A 53 0.53 -8.05 0.72
C THR A 53 2.03 -8.20 0.53
N ASP A 54 2.52 -9.44 0.41
CA ASP A 54 3.92 -9.72 0.06
C ASP A 54 4.37 -8.97 -1.22
N SER A 55 3.50 -8.91 -2.23
CA SER A 55 3.74 -8.12 -3.45
C SER A 55 3.87 -6.62 -3.16
N GLY A 56 3.05 -6.08 -2.25
CA GLY A 56 3.12 -4.68 -1.84
C GLY A 56 4.43 -4.37 -1.10
N TRP A 57 4.83 -5.25 -0.20
CA TRP A 57 6.11 -5.20 0.51
C TRP A 57 7.30 -5.23 -0.43
N ARG A 58 7.35 -6.18 -1.37
CA ARG A 58 8.43 -6.23 -2.39
C ARG A 58 8.46 -4.96 -3.21
N ARG A 59 7.30 -4.39 -3.56
CA ARG A 59 7.25 -3.17 -4.37
C ARG A 59 7.69 -1.93 -3.59
N ALA A 60 7.39 -1.86 -2.29
CA ALA A 60 7.94 -0.84 -1.40
C ALA A 60 9.46 -0.96 -1.24
N ALA A 61 9.98 -2.19 -1.16
CA ALA A 61 11.42 -2.47 -0.98
C ALA A 61 12.28 -2.30 -2.25
N GLN A 62 11.71 -2.46 -3.46
CA GLN A 62 12.45 -2.43 -4.74
C GLN A 62 12.87 -1.04 -5.23
N ARG A 63 12.54 0.05 -4.52
CA ARG A 63 12.90 1.43 -4.93
C ARG A 63 13.64 2.20 -3.83
N GLY A 64 14.46 1.49 -3.05
CA GLY A 64 15.49 2.03 -2.18
C GLY A 64 16.82 2.15 -2.90
#